data_AF-A0A841JZP7-F1
#
_entry.id   AF-A0A841JZP7-F1
#
_cell.length_a   1.000
_cell.length_b   1.000
_cell.length_c   1.000
_cell.angle_alpha   90.00
_cell.angle_beta   90.00
_cell.angle_gamma   90.00
#
_symmetry.space_group_name_H-M   'P 1'
#
loop_
_entity.id
_entity.type
_entity.pdbx_description
1 polymer ?
#
loop_
_entity_poly.entity_id
_entity_poly.type
_entity_poly.pdbx_seq_one_letter_code
_entity_poly.pdbx_strand_id
1 'polypeptide(L)'
;MPDSDYNVSPTTNQLIIRQSRETGDRELVLARWGLVPFFTKDLDSVKGLSTINARAETITTSKTWREPVKKRRCLVPVNAFYECHRIFGGP
;
A
#
# COMPACT_ATOMS: atom_id res chain seq x y z
N MET A 1 13.15 -16.81 0.12
CA MET A 1 12.74 -15.42 0.43
C MET A 1 13.50 -14.50 -0.51
N PRO A 2 12.93 -13.38 -0.96
CA PRO A 2 13.71 -12.37 -1.67
C PRO A 2 14.88 -11.90 -0.79
N ASP A 3 15.97 -11.47 -1.41
CA ASP A 3 17.11 -10.89 -0.71
C ASP A 3 16.68 -9.67 0.12
N SER A 4 17.44 -9.36 1.17
CA SER A 4 17.14 -8.23 2.05
C SER A 4 17.23 -6.91 1.28
N ASP A 5 16.08 -6.27 1.05
CA ASP A 5 15.99 -4.93 0.47
C ASP A 5 15.74 -3.90 1.58
N TYR A 6 16.74 -3.05 1.81
CA TYR A 6 16.70 -1.98 2.81
C TYR A 6 16.14 -0.66 2.26
N ASN A 7 15.86 -0.57 0.96
CA ASN A 7 15.38 0.63 0.29
C ASN A 7 14.21 0.34 -0.67
N VAL A 8 13.14 -0.19 -0.08
CA VAL A 8 11.89 -0.48 -0.76
C VAL A 8 11.18 0.80 -1.20
N SER A 9 10.80 0.86 -2.48
CA SER A 9 10.13 2.02 -3.10
C SER A 9 8.68 1.74 -3.49
N PRO A 10 7.83 2.79 -3.62
CA PRO A 10 6.48 2.64 -4.16
C PRO A 10 6.47 1.92 -5.51
N THR A 11 5.35 1.28 -5.86
CA THR A 11 5.13 0.51 -7.09
C THR A 11 5.88 -0.83 -7.22
N THR A 12 6.79 -1.14 -6.29
CA THR A 12 7.43 -2.46 -6.19
C THR A 12 6.51 -3.48 -5.49
N ASN A 13 6.82 -4.77 -5.61
CA ASN A 13 6.08 -5.84 -4.92
C ASN A 13 6.75 -6.15 -3.58
N GLN A 14 5.96 -6.10 -2.50
CA GLN A 14 6.39 -6.26 -1.13
C GLN A 14 5.62 -7.37 -0.42
N LEU A 15 6.26 -7.98 0.57
CA LEU A 15 5.62 -8.98 1.40
C LEU A 15 4.56 -8.31 2.28
N ILE A 16 3.35 -8.86 2.25
CA ILE A 16 2.25 -8.46 3.13
C ILE A 16 1.67 -9.69 3.80
N ILE A 17 1.16 -9.50 5.02
CA ILE A 17 0.36 -10.50 5.71
C ILE A 17 -1.11 -10.13 5.50
N ARG A 18 -1.88 -11.03 4.90
CA ARG A 18 -3.32 -10.83 4.69
C ARG A 18 -4.11 -12.08 5.06
N GLN A 19 -5.41 -11.94 5.15
CA GLN A 19 -6.31 -13.09 5.23
C GLN A 19 -6.56 -13.66 3.83
N SER A 20 -6.32 -14.95 3.63
CA SER A 20 -6.68 -15.66 2.40
C SER A 20 -8.19 -15.59 2.19
N ARG A 21 -8.60 -15.32 0.95
CA ARG A 21 -10.03 -15.31 0.60
C ARG A 21 -10.60 -16.71 0.41
N GLU A 22 -9.72 -17.69 0.19
CA GLU A 22 -10.12 -19.07 -0.07
C GLU A 22 -10.21 -19.85 1.24
N THR A 23 -9.19 -19.74 2.09
CA THR A 23 -9.12 -20.54 3.33
C THR A 23 -9.51 -19.76 4.58
N GLY A 24 -9.44 -18.42 4.56
CA GLY A 24 -9.64 -17.59 5.74
C GLY A 24 -8.43 -17.53 6.69
N ASP A 25 -7.35 -18.26 6.39
CA ASP A 25 -6.12 -18.24 7.19
C ASP A 25 -5.26 -17.00 6.88
N ARG A 26 -4.27 -16.74 7.72
CA ARG A 26 -3.26 -15.71 7.45
C ARG A 26 -2.19 -16.26 6.53
N GLU A 27 -1.92 -15.54 5.45
CA GLU A 27 -0.89 -15.88 4.47
C GLU A 27 0.08 -14.71 4.27
N LEU A 28 1.33 -15.06 3.94
CA LEU A 28 2.36 -14.12 3.51
C LEU A 28 2.42 -14.14 1.98
N VAL A 29 2.17 -13.01 1.34
CA VAL A 29 2.12 -12.90 -0.13
C VAL A 29 2.85 -11.66 -0.63
N LEU A 30 3.28 -11.68 -1.89
CA LEU A 30 3.78 -10.49 -2.58
C LEU A 30 2.62 -9.65 -3.12
N ALA A 31 2.66 -8.34 -2.86
CA ALA A 31 1.68 -7.38 -3.36
C ALA A 31 2.33 -6.05 -3.73
N ARG A 32 1.80 -5.36 -4.73
CA ARG A 32 2.27 -4.04 -5.15
C ARG A 32 2.04 -3.00 -4.07
N TRP A 33 3.06 -2.21 -3.73
CA TRP A 33 2.91 -1.00 -2.93
C TRP A 33 2.28 0.11 -3.78
N GLY A 34 0.95 0.12 -3.81
CA GLY A 34 0.13 1.05 -4.57
C GLY A 34 -1.18 0.39 -4.93
N LEU A 35 -2.28 0.85 -4.32
CA LEU A 35 -3.60 0.29 -4.56
C LEU A 35 -4.05 0.57 -6.00
N VAL A 36 -4.41 -0.46 -6.74
CA VAL A 36 -5.10 -0.35 -8.03
C VAL A 36 -6.61 -0.34 -7.75
N PRO A 37 -7.32 0.79 -7.94
CA PRO A 37 -8.75 0.85 -7.69
C PRO A 37 -9.52 -0.05 -8.67
N PHE A 38 -10.62 -0.66 -8.23
CA PHE A 38 -11.39 -1.58 -9.08
C PHE A 38 -12.00 -0.92 -10.35
N PHE A 39 -12.07 0.41 -10.39
CA PHE A 39 -12.63 1.18 -11.51
C PHE A 39 -11.58 1.60 -12.54
N THR A 40 -10.29 1.37 -12.29
CA THR A 40 -9.24 1.65 -13.28
C THR A 40 -9.17 0.52 -14.30
N LYS A 41 -9.03 0.86 -15.59
CA LYS A 41 -8.99 -0.11 -16.69
C LYS A 41 -7.64 -0.81 -16.81
N ASP A 42 -6.57 -0.08 -16.49
CA ASP A 42 -5.18 -0.49 -16.65
C ASP A 42 -4.30 0.19 -15.59
N LEU A 43 -3.02 -0.18 -15.52
CA LEU A 43 -2.08 0.36 -14.54
C LEU A 43 -1.65 1.81 -14.84
N ASP A 44 -1.66 2.24 -16.10
CA ASP A 44 -1.34 3.62 -16.46
C ASP A 44 -2.44 4.57 -16.00
N SER A 45 -3.70 4.12 -16.00
CA SER A 45 -4.85 4.83 -15.41
C SER A 45 -4.72 5.10 -13.90
N VAL A 46 -3.75 4.47 -13.21
CA VAL A 46 -3.45 4.73 -11.79
C VAL A 46 -2.50 5.93 -11.62
N LYS A 47 -1.77 6.32 -12.68
CA LYS A 47 -0.84 7.46 -12.65
C LYS A 47 -1.63 8.74 -12.30
N GLY A 48 -1.16 9.47 -11.29
CA GLY A 48 -1.83 10.67 -10.77
C GLY A 48 -2.81 10.43 -9.63
N LEU A 49 -3.15 9.16 -9.31
CA LEU A 49 -3.94 8.84 -8.12
C LEU A 49 -3.02 8.65 -6.90
N SER A 50 -3.38 9.27 -5.77
CA SER A 50 -2.72 9.03 -4.48
C SER A 50 -3.15 7.66 -3.93
N THR A 51 -2.36 6.64 -4.25
CA THR A 51 -2.67 5.22 -3.97
C THR A 51 -1.62 4.51 -3.14
N ILE A 52 -0.56 5.23 -2.74
CA ILE A 52 0.54 4.68 -1.93
C ILE A 52 0.25 4.76 -0.42
N ASN A 53 -0.55 5.75 0.00
CA ASN A 53 -0.92 6.00 1.39
C ASN A 53 -2.42 6.34 1.48
N ALA A 54 -3.05 5.92 2.57
CA ALA A 54 -4.45 6.21 2.88
C ALA A 54 -4.55 7.00 4.19
N ARG A 55 -5.25 8.12 4.17
CA ARG A 55 -5.53 8.94 5.37
C ARG A 55 -6.61 8.25 6.21
N ALA A 56 -6.32 7.98 7.48
CA ALA A 56 -7.24 7.28 8.38
C ALA A 56 -8.56 8.06 8.56
N GLU A 57 -8.51 9.38 8.51
CA GLU A 57 -9.64 10.30 8.68
C GLU A 57 -10.68 10.16 7.56
N THR A 58 -10.26 9.77 6.36
CA THR A 58 -11.12 9.73 5.16
C THR A 58 -11.20 8.34 4.54
N ILE A 59 -10.59 7.33 5.15
CA ILE A 59 -10.47 5.98 4.57
C ILE A 59 -11.85 5.33 4.32
N THR A 60 -12.86 5.66 5.13
CA THR A 60 -14.20 5.08 5.05
C THR A 60 -15.12 5.78 4.04
N THR A 61 -14.80 7.03 3.66
CA THR A 61 -15.59 7.84 2.72
C THR A 61 -14.93 7.97 1.35
N SER A 62 -13.61 7.77 1.26
CA SER A 62 -12.86 7.86 0.00
C SER A 62 -13.34 6.87 -1.05
N LYS A 63 -13.57 7.34 -2.28
CA LYS A 63 -13.93 6.50 -3.44
C LYS A 63 -12.91 5.38 -3.68
N THR A 64 -11.64 5.63 -3.40
CA THR A 64 -10.54 4.68 -3.61
C THR A 64 -10.46 3.65 -2.48
N TRP A 65 -10.66 4.06 -1.23
CA TRP A 65 -10.31 3.25 -0.06
C TRP A 65 -11.51 2.63 0.68
N ARG A 66 -12.73 3.17 0.51
CA ARG A 66 -13.92 2.76 1.29
C ARG A 66 -14.28 1.27 1.18
N GLU A 67 -14.03 0.67 0.03
CA GLU A 67 -14.30 -0.76 -0.20
C GLU A 67 -13.13 -1.64 0.26
N PRO A 68 -11.87 -1.37 -0.14
CA PRO A 68 -10.72 -2.12 0.36
C PRO A 68 -10.59 -2.15 1.88
N VAL A 69 -10.84 -1.05 2.58
CA VAL A 69 -10.68 -1.01 4.06
C VAL A 69 -11.59 -2.00 4.79
N LYS A 70 -12.75 -2.33 4.20
CA LYS A 70 -13.72 -3.26 4.78
C LYS A 70 -13.38 -4.73 4.53
N LYS A 71 -12.76 -5.04 3.37
CA LYS A 71 -12.68 -6.41 2.83
C LYS A 71 -11.26 -6.91 2.55
N ARG A 72 -10.27 -6.01 2.50
CA ARG A 72 -8.93 -6.26 1.96
C ARG A 72 -7.84 -5.62 2.82
N ARG A 73 -7.97 -5.74 4.14
CA ARG A 73 -6.93 -5.28 5.09
C ARG A 73 -5.73 -6.22 5.02
N CYS A 74 -4.55 -5.65 5.17
CA CYS A 74 -3.29 -6.38 5.28
C CYS A 74 -2.36 -5.65 6.25
N LEU A 75 -1.34 -6.36 6.72
CA LEU A 75 -0.23 -5.80 7.48
C LEU A 75 1.01 -5.78 6.58
N VAL A 76 1.73 -4.67 6.61
CA VAL A 76 3.02 -4.51 5.92
C VAL A 76 4.12 -4.60 6.98
N PRO A 77 4.79 -5.75 7.14
CA PRO A 77 5.88 -5.89 8.10
C PRO A 77 7.09 -5.07 7.63
N VAL A 78 7.58 -4.19 8.49
CA VAL A 78 8.78 -3.37 8.24
C VAL A 78 9.59 -3.23 9.53
N ASN A 79 10.92 -3.08 9.39
CA ASN A 79 11.77 -2.72 10.51
C ASN A 79 11.65 -1.22 10.84
N ALA A 80 11.57 -0.38 9.82
CA ALA A 80 11.43 1.07 9.91
C ALA A 80 10.87 1.65 8.59
N PHE A 81 10.54 2.93 8.60
CA PHE A 81 10.20 3.72 7.41
C PHE A 81 10.97 5.04 7.43
N TYR A 82 11.22 5.62 6.25
CA TYR A 82 11.94 6.89 6.11
C TYR A 82 10.96 8.05 5.90
N GLU A 83 11.22 9.18 6.54
CA GLU A 83 10.56 10.45 6.23
C GLU A 83 11.57 11.58 6.02
N CYS A 84 11.30 12.41 5.02
CA CYS A 84 12.09 13.60 4.76
C CYS A 84 11.63 14.74 5.67
N HIS A 85 12.52 15.21 6.53
CA HIS A 85 12.25 16.41 7.32
C HIS A 85 12.38 17.66 6.44
N ARG A 86 11.29 18.43 6.32
CA ARG A 86 11.33 19.70 5.59
C ARG A 86 12.01 20.75 6.46
N ILE A 87 13.26 21.06 6.15
CA ILE A 87 13.95 22.21 6.71
C ILE A 87 13.43 23.50 6.07
N PHE A 88 12.86 24.39 6.88
CA PHE A 88 12.51 25.74 6.43
C PHE A 88 13.72 26.65 6.60
N GLY A 89 14.23 27.20 5.50
CA GLY A 89 15.37 28.14 5.52
C GLY A 89 16.77 27.52 5.39
N GLY A 90 16.92 26.37 4.71
CA GLY A 90 18.24 25.99 4.17
C GLY A 90 18.73 27.04 3.15
N PRO A 91 20.05 27.19 2.92
CA PRO A 91 20.63 28.34 2.23
C PRO A 91 20.00 28.67 0.87
#